data_AF-A0A434ESG3-F1
#
_entry.id   AF-A0A434ESG3-F1
#
_cell.length_a   1.000
_cell.length_b   1.000
_cell.length_c   1.000
_cell.angle_alpha   90.00
_cell.angle_beta   90.00
_cell.angle_gamma   90.00
#
_symmetry.space_group_name_H-M   'P 1'
#
loop_
_entity.id
_entity.type
_entity.pdbx_description
1 polymer ?
#
loop_
_entity_poly.entity_id
_entity_poly.type
_entity_poly.pdbx_seq_one_letter_code
_entity_poly.pdbx_strand_id
1 'polypeptide(L)'
;MYLLYYDEVKYDPPNQQSFWLGGVCAEHTAIPAIEDQINEVSQEAFGSRLLSKQTEFHGIEICRGSGNFKGYDFGDRLAILQKLLGIIACEDVCRIRVKINPENITHSSD
;
A
#
# COMPACT_ATOMS: atom_id res chain seq x y z
N MET A 1 -14.37 8.58 13.71
CA MET A 1 -13.67 9.38 12.67
C MET A 1 -13.03 8.40 11.70
N TYR A 2 -13.05 8.66 10.39
CA TYR A 2 -12.33 7.82 9.43
C TYR A 2 -11.03 8.51 8.99
N LEU A 3 -9.95 7.75 8.89
CA LEU A 3 -8.70 8.19 8.29
C LEU A 3 -8.63 7.67 6.86
N LEU A 4 -8.36 8.57 5.92
CA LEU A 4 -8.25 8.25 4.50
C LEU A 4 -6.85 8.62 4.03
N TYR A 5 -6.21 7.70 3.32
CA TYR A 5 -4.96 7.92 2.61
C TYR A 5 -5.14 7.57 1.14
N TYR A 6 -4.60 8.40 0.25
CA TYR A 6 -4.60 8.20 -1.18
C TYR A 6 -3.18 8.26 -1.72
N ASP A 7 -2.94 7.44 -2.74
CA ASP A 7 -1.75 7.48 -3.58
C ASP A 7 -2.15 7.43 -5.06
N GLU A 8 -1.29 7.94 -5.93
CA GLU A 8 -1.60 8.15 -7.34
C GLU A 8 -0.72 7.30 -8.27
N VAL A 9 -1.34 6.74 -9.31
CA VAL A 9 -0.63 6.30 -10.49
C VAL A 9 -0.70 7.41 -11.52
N LYS A 10 0.46 7.99 -11.81
CA LYS A 10 0.61 9.08 -12.77
C LYS A 10 0.09 8.67 -14.15
N TYR A 11 -0.49 9.63 -14.85
CA TYR A 11 -0.92 9.47 -16.23
C TYR A 11 0.29 9.30 -17.16
N ASP A 12 0.25 8.26 -17.99
CA ASP A 12 1.35 7.87 -18.87
C ASP A 12 0.86 7.44 -20.26
N PRO A 13 0.39 8.35 -21.12
CA PRO A 13 0.01 8.00 -22.49
C PRO A 13 1.25 7.66 -23.35
N PRO A 14 1.16 6.68 -24.28
CA PRO A 14 -0.05 5.92 -24.66
C PRO A 14 -0.31 4.68 -23.79
N ASN A 15 0.58 4.35 -22.85
CA ASN A 15 0.51 3.12 -22.05
C ASN A 15 -0.71 3.09 -21.11
N GLN A 16 -1.15 4.27 -20.66
CA GLN A 16 -2.25 4.45 -19.72
C GLN A 16 -3.10 5.66 -20.13
N GLN A 17 -4.38 5.41 -20.40
CA GLN A 17 -5.32 6.44 -20.87
C GLN A 17 -6.08 7.16 -19.73
N SER A 18 -5.83 6.81 -18.47
CA SER A 18 -6.57 7.35 -17.33
C SER A 18 -5.65 7.59 -16.15
N PHE A 19 -5.92 8.58 -15.30
CA PHE A 19 -5.25 8.64 -13.99
C PHE A 19 -5.95 7.67 -13.05
N TRP A 20 -5.17 7.09 -12.13
CA TRP A 20 -5.73 6.24 -11.08
C TRP A 20 -5.32 6.76 -9.71
N LEU A 21 -6.27 6.78 -8.79
CA LEU A 21 -5.99 6.97 -7.38
C LEU A 21 -6.36 5.68 -6.65
N GLY A 22 -5.39 5.13 -5.92
CA GLY A 22 -5.64 4.09 -4.94
C GLY A 22 -5.78 4.76 -3.57
N GLY A 23 -6.64 4.22 -2.72
CA GLY A 23 -6.72 4.69 -1.34
C GLY A 23 -7.10 3.60 -0.36
N VAL A 24 -6.80 3.85 0.89
CA VAL A 24 -7.24 3.05 2.04
C VAL A 24 -7.98 3.95 3.02
N CYS A 25 -9.01 3.40 3.63
CA CYS A 25 -9.83 4.08 4.62
C CYS A 25 -10.08 3.12 5.77
N ALA A 26 -9.91 3.58 7.00
CA ALA A 26 -10.22 2.80 8.20
C ALA A 26 -10.80 3.71 9.29
N GLU A 27 -11.60 3.13 10.18
CA GLU A 27 -12.07 3.86 11.36
C GLU A 27 -10.88 4.09 12.30
N HIS A 28 -10.78 5.29 12.89
CA HIS A 28 -9.67 5.66 13.77
C HIS A 28 -9.47 4.71 14.97
N THR A 29 -10.54 4.02 15.41
CA THR A 29 -10.52 3.03 16.49
C THR A 29 -9.82 1.73 16.09
N ALA A 30 -9.84 1.36 14.81
CA ALA A 30 -9.21 0.15 14.28
C ALA A 30 -7.72 0.36 13.99
N ILE A 31 -7.28 1.61 13.82
CA ILE A 31 -5.90 1.97 13.44
C ILE A 31 -4.86 1.36 14.38
N PRO A 32 -4.96 1.44 15.72
CA PRO A 32 -3.94 0.86 16.60
C PRO A 32 -3.76 -0.65 16.39
N ALA A 33 -4.85 -1.39 16.18
CA ALA A 33 -4.78 -2.84 15.95
C ALA A 33 -4.20 -3.18 14.57
N ILE A 34 -4.46 -2.35 13.55
CA ILE A 34 -3.87 -2.49 12.22
C ILE A 34 -2.36 -2.16 12.28
N GLU A 35 -1.98 -1.09 12.96
CA GLU A 35 -0.57 -0.71 13.16
C GLU A 35 0.20 -1.79 13.90
N ASP A 36 -0.38 -2.38 14.94
CA ASP A 36 0.25 -3.49 15.67
C ASP A 36 0.49 -4.72 14.77
N GLN A 37 -0.46 -5.09 13.92
CA GLN A 37 -0.29 -6.16 12.93
C GLN A 37 0.84 -5.85 11.94
N ILE A 38 0.93 -4.62 11.44
CA ILE A 38 2.03 -4.20 10.54
C ILE A 38 3.37 -4.26 11.28
N ASN A 39 3.41 -3.82 12.53
CA ASN A 39 4.61 -3.82 13.35
C ASN A 39 5.08 -5.25 13.67
N GLU A 40 4.18 -6.22 13.84
CA GLU A 40 4.54 -7.64 13.97
C GLU A 40 5.21 -8.16 12.70
N VAL A 41 4.65 -7.86 11.52
CA VAL A 41 5.27 -8.22 10.24
C VAL A 41 6.65 -7.56 10.09
N SER A 42 6.81 -6.30 10.52
CA SER A 42 8.09 -5.60 10.52
C SER A 42 9.11 -6.22 11.47
N GLN A 43 8.69 -6.61 12.68
CA GLN A 43 9.54 -7.29 13.65
C GLN A 43 10.03 -8.64 13.12
N GLU A 44 9.16 -9.42 12.48
CA GLU A 44 9.53 -10.70 11.89
C GLU A 44 10.45 -10.54 10.68
N ALA A 45 10.16 -9.58 9.80
CA ALA A 45 10.94 -9.37 8.58
C ALA A 45 12.30 -8.74 8.88
N PHE A 46 12.36 -7.72 9.75
CA PHE A 46 13.54 -6.88 9.90
C PHE A 46 14.14 -6.87 11.31
N GLY A 47 13.55 -7.60 12.25
CA GLY A 47 13.97 -7.60 13.65
C GLY A 47 13.64 -6.29 14.40
N SER A 48 12.82 -5.42 13.82
CA SER A 48 12.50 -4.11 14.38
C SER A 48 11.07 -3.69 14.04
N ARG A 49 10.37 -3.10 15.02
CA ARG A 49 9.06 -2.44 14.83
C ARG A 49 9.20 -0.97 14.37
N LEU A 50 10.41 -0.41 14.39
CA LEU A 50 10.63 1.00 14.07
C LEU A 50 10.51 1.21 12.56
N LEU A 51 9.62 2.11 12.12
CA LEU A 51 9.52 2.53 10.72
C LEU A 51 10.71 3.42 10.33
N SER A 52 11.53 2.95 9.41
CA SER A 52 12.68 3.64 8.84
C SER A 52 12.90 3.20 7.39
N LYS A 53 13.85 3.82 6.68
CA LYS A 53 14.21 3.39 5.32
C LYS A 53 14.72 1.95 5.26
N GLN A 54 15.25 1.43 6.36
CA GLN A 54 15.78 0.07 6.44
C GLN A 54 14.69 -0.97 6.78
N THR A 55 13.49 -0.51 7.14
CA THR A 55 12.38 -1.36 7.61
C THR A 55 11.07 -1.03 6.89
N GLU A 56 11.13 -0.26 5.80
CA GLU A 56 9.98 0.02 4.96
C GLU A 56 9.68 -1.14 4.00
N PHE A 57 8.40 -1.39 3.78
CA PHE A 57 7.90 -2.41 2.87
C PHE A 57 7.62 -1.80 1.50
N HIS A 58 8.32 -2.28 0.47
CA HIS A 58 8.02 -1.97 -0.92
C HIS A 58 7.53 -3.22 -1.64
N GLY A 59 6.26 -3.24 -2.05
CA GLY A 59 5.66 -4.41 -2.70
C GLY A 59 6.46 -4.90 -3.92
N ILE A 60 6.99 -3.98 -4.73
CA ILE A 60 7.82 -4.32 -5.89
C ILE A 60 9.16 -4.97 -5.49
N GLU A 61 9.74 -4.55 -4.36
CA GLU A 61 10.99 -5.09 -3.85
C GLU A 61 10.79 -6.47 -3.23
N ILE A 62 9.66 -6.68 -2.53
CA ILE A 62 9.26 -8.01 -2.04
C ILE A 62 9.12 -8.97 -3.23
N CYS A 63 8.42 -8.57 -4.29
CA CYS A 63 8.24 -9.41 -5.48
C CYS A 63 9.57 -9.75 -6.17
N ARG A 64 10.48 -8.77 -6.27
CA ARG A 64 11.76 -8.92 -6.99
C ARG A 64 12.91 -9.45 -6.14
N GLY A 65 12.79 -9.46 -4.82
CA GLY A 65 13.90 -9.79 -3.90
C GLY A 65 15.02 -8.74 -3.96
N SER A 66 14.64 -7.46 -3.99
CA SER A 66 15.57 -6.32 -4.04
C SER A 66 15.42 -5.43 -2.80
N GLY A 67 16.19 -4.34 -2.71
CA GLY A 67 16.10 -3.39 -1.59
C GLY A 67 16.27 -4.07 -0.23
N ASN A 68 15.32 -3.82 0.68
CA ASN A 68 15.32 -4.42 2.03
C ASN A 68 15.10 -5.95 2.02
N PHE A 69 14.67 -6.53 0.90
CA PHE A 69 14.45 -7.96 0.70
C PHE A 69 15.56 -8.65 -0.11
N LYS A 70 16.68 -7.97 -0.35
CA LYS A 70 17.82 -8.56 -1.06
C LYS A 70 18.39 -9.74 -0.26
N GLY A 71 18.47 -10.90 -0.89
CA GLY A 71 19.01 -12.12 -0.29
C GLY A 71 17.98 -12.98 0.46
N TYR A 72 16.72 -12.55 0.55
CA TYR A 72 15.64 -13.37 1.09
C TYR A 72 15.23 -14.46 0.09
N ASP A 73 14.89 -15.64 0.62
CA ASP A 73 14.30 -16.69 -0.20
C ASP A 73 12.92 -16.27 -0.75
N PHE A 74 12.51 -16.87 -1.87
CA PHE A 74 11.18 -16.61 -2.43
C PHE A 74 10.04 -16.96 -1.46
N GLY A 75 10.15 -18.07 -0.73
CA GLY A 75 9.14 -18.50 0.22
C GLY A 75 8.92 -17.48 1.33
N ASP A 76 10.00 -16.97 1.91
CA ASP A 76 9.95 -15.96 2.98
C ASP A 76 9.32 -14.66 2.49
N ARG A 77 9.70 -14.19 1.29
CA ARG A 77 9.12 -13.00 0.67
C ARG A 77 7.64 -13.17 0.38
N LEU A 78 7.24 -14.34 -0.13
CA LEU A 78 5.83 -14.63 -0.39
C LEU A 78 5.01 -14.65 0.90
N ALA A 79 5.54 -15.25 1.97
CA ALA A 79 4.87 -15.28 3.27
C ALA A 79 4.68 -13.86 3.84
N ILE A 80 5.69 -13.00 3.74
CA ILE A 80 5.59 -11.58 4.13
C ILE A 80 4.51 -10.86 3.31
N LEU A 81 4.53 -11.04 1.99
CA LEU A 81 3.52 -10.43 1.12
C LEU A 81 2.10 -10.90 1.46
N GLN A 82 1.91 -12.18 1.75
CA GLN A 82 0.62 -12.74 2.15
C GLN A 82 0.11 -12.11 3.45
N LYS A 83 0.97 -11.89 4.45
CA LYS A 83 0.58 -11.22 5.71
C LYS A 83 0.12 -9.78 5.45
N LEU A 84 0.89 -9.01 4.68
CA LEU A 84 0.53 -7.63 4.32
C LEU A 84 -0.80 -7.56 3.53
N LEU A 85 -1.00 -8.49 2.59
CA LEU A 85 -2.24 -8.60 1.83
C LEU A 85 -3.43 -9.02 2.70
N GLY A 86 -3.19 -9.81 3.74
CA GLY A 86 -4.21 -10.15 4.75
C GLY A 86 -4.67 -8.92 5.53
N ILE A 87 -3.73 -8.08 5.97
CA ILE A 87 -4.03 -6.84 6.71
C ILE A 87 -4.91 -5.90 5.86
N ILE A 88 -4.56 -5.64 4.59
CA ILE A 88 -5.36 -4.76 3.73
C ILE A 88 -6.70 -5.38 3.29
N ALA A 89 -6.88 -6.69 3.47
CA ALA A 89 -8.12 -7.40 3.15
C ALA A 89 -9.07 -7.54 4.36
N CYS A 90 -8.66 -7.09 5.56
CA CYS A 90 -9.53 -7.12 6.74
C CYS A 90 -10.74 -6.19 6.57
N GLU A 91 -11.84 -6.51 7.26
CA GLU A 91 -13.12 -5.77 7.14
C GLU A 91 -13.01 -4.33 7.65
N ASP A 92 -12.06 -4.05 8.55
CA ASP A 92 -11.79 -2.72 9.10
C ASP A 92 -11.08 -1.77 8.11
N VAL A 93 -10.58 -2.31 6.99
CA VAL A 93 -9.90 -1.55 5.93
C VAL A 93 -10.75 -1.53 4.66
N CYS A 94 -11.29 -0.35 4.35
CA CYS A 94 -11.95 -0.09 3.09
C CYS A 94 -10.94 0.33 2.02
N ARG A 95 -11.01 -0.29 0.84
CA ARG A 95 -10.12 -0.01 -0.30
C ARG A 95 -10.83 0.85 -1.33
N ILE A 96 -10.25 1.98 -1.67
CA ILE A 96 -10.80 2.95 -2.61
C ILE A 96 -10.02 2.87 -3.92
N ARG A 97 -10.75 2.86 -5.04
CA ARG A 97 -10.18 2.89 -6.39
C ARG A 97 -10.92 3.93 -7.20
N VAL A 98 -10.21 4.97 -7.62
CA VAL A 98 -10.76 6.05 -8.43
C VAL A 98 -10.10 6.01 -9.79
N LYS A 99 -10.91 5.94 -10.84
CA LYS A 99 -10.48 6.12 -12.23
C LYS A 99 -10.87 7.52 -12.67
N ILE A 100 -9.88 8.32 -13.07
CA ILE A 100 -10.12 9.64 -13.63
C ILE A 100 -9.81 9.56 -15.13
N ASN A 101 -10.86 9.73 -15.91
CA ASN A 101 -10.81 9.80 -17.37
C ASN A 101 -10.55 11.26 -17.77
N PRO A 102 -9.36 11.60 -18.31
CA PRO A 102 -9.00 12.98 -18.66
C PRO A 102 -10.01 13.65 -19.59
N GLU A 103 -10.64 12.88 -20.48
CA GLU A 103 -11.66 13.35 -21.42
C GLU A 103 -12.93 13.88 -20.74
N ASN A 104 -13.17 13.47 -19.49
CA ASN A 104 -14.33 13.91 -18.70
C ASN A 104 -14.00 15.13 -17.82
N ILE A 105 -12.74 15.58 -17.78
CA ILE A 105 -12.35 16.75 -16.98
C ILE A 105 -12.84 17.99 -17.71
N THR A 106 -13.89 18.60 -17.16
CA THR A 106 -14.39 19.90 -17.60
C THR A 106 -13.90 20.98 -16.64
N HIS A 107 -13.60 22.16 -17.17
CA HIS A 107 -13.32 23.33 -16.35
C HIS A 107 -14.55 24.23 -16.37
N SER A 108 -14.99 24.70 -15.21
CA SER A 108 -15.90 25.83 -15.14
C SER A 108 -15.11 27.07 -15.56
N SER A 109 -15.54 27.75 -16.62
CA SER A 109 -15.06 29.11 -16.89
C SER A 109 -15.80 30.04 -15.92
N ASP A 110 -15.07 30.73 -15.05
CA ASP A 110 -15.60 31.89 -14.29
C ASP A 110 -15.90 33.07 -15.23
#